data_AF-A0A292SAF7-F1
#
_entry.id   AF-A0A292SAF7-F1
#
_cell.length_a   1.000
_cell.length_b   1.000
_cell.length_c   1.000
_cell.angle_alpha   90.00
_cell.angle_beta   90.00
_cell.angle_gamma   90.00
#
_symmetry.space_group_name_H-M   'P 1'
#
loop_
_entity.id
_entity.type
_entity.pdbx_description
1 polymer ?
#
loop_
_entity_poly.entity_id
_entity_poly.type
_entity_poly.pdbx_seq_one_letter_code
_entity_poly.pdbx_strand_id
1 'polypeptide(L)'
;MKIPESLKNVLSEADLADIKKEFDKQVQIQVESALHQYDDEAEKRILELVKQIDENHKVKLVNLLKKKDAKDKALLESIKAKYTEALRTDAEKFKASLAKNIERFIESKIGNIVDYSIIKEAALNNTARIVLEGLRTQLGVDSALMKESISGPILEAREKMTKALSYIKKLKEENQRLEESLYNSEANLLIESRTAKLPEAEASHMKRMLHGKGIKFINENFNYILDLYRQGREKKRTVLKEEALKVRDKKKLPTEPRRTKDLMTENSSNNSGFSLIDEIAAEMASSDY
;
A
#
# COMPACT_ATOMS: atom_id res chain seq x y z
N MET A 1 33.01 -32.84 -117.27
CA MET A 1 34.34 -33.13 -117.89
C MET A 1 34.13 -33.68 -119.30
N LYS A 2 35.10 -33.54 -120.21
CA LYS A 2 35.18 -34.41 -121.39
C LYS A 2 35.80 -35.74 -120.97
N ILE A 3 35.21 -36.87 -121.39
CA ILE A 3 35.78 -38.20 -121.16
C ILE A 3 36.77 -38.50 -122.30
N PRO A 4 38.02 -38.92 -122.04
CA PRO A 4 38.96 -39.30 -123.08
C PRO A 4 38.54 -40.64 -123.72
N GLU A 5 38.73 -40.77 -125.04
CA GLU A 5 38.15 -41.88 -125.81
C GLU A 5 38.76 -43.26 -125.55
N SER A 6 39.89 -43.33 -124.84
CA SER A 6 40.56 -44.58 -124.46
C SER A 6 39.75 -45.50 -123.53
N LEU A 7 38.66 -45.02 -122.95
CA LEU A 7 37.78 -45.80 -122.06
C LEU A 7 36.60 -46.50 -122.77
N LYS A 8 36.32 -46.19 -124.05
CA LYS A 8 35.11 -46.66 -124.77
C LYS A 8 35.00 -48.17 -125.00
N ASN A 9 36.11 -48.92 -124.91
CA ASN A 9 36.17 -50.34 -125.29
C ASN A 9 36.34 -51.30 -124.10
N VAL A 10 36.23 -50.83 -122.85
CA VAL A 10 36.45 -51.66 -121.63
C VAL A 10 35.28 -51.56 -120.64
N LEU A 11 34.39 -50.57 -120.79
CA LEU A 11 33.20 -50.41 -119.95
C LEU A 11 31.94 -50.68 -120.79
N SER A 12 31.10 -51.60 -120.31
CA SER A 12 29.78 -51.84 -120.89
C SER A 12 28.79 -50.74 -120.46
N GLU A 13 27.61 -50.73 -121.10
CA GLU A 13 26.52 -49.83 -120.71
C GLU A 13 26.00 -50.12 -119.28
N ALA A 14 26.19 -51.34 -118.77
CA ALA A 14 25.91 -51.70 -117.38
C ALA A 14 26.93 -51.09 -116.40
N ASP A 15 28.23 -51.13 -116.71
CA ASP A 15 29.26 -50.51 -115.86
C ASP A 15 29.05 -48.99 -115.77
N LEU A 16 28.62 -48.36 -116.87
CA LEU A 16 28.23 -46.94 -116.90
C LEU A 16 26.93 -46.64 -116.12
N ALA A 17 26.06 -47.63 -115.90
CA ALA A 17 24.88 -47.50 -115.06
C ALA A 17 25.22 -47.66 -113.57
N ASP A 18 26.07 -48.64 -113.21
CA ASP A 18 26.51 -48.84 -111.83
C ASP A 18 27.45 -47.72 -111.35
N ILE A 19 28.33 -47.19 -112.21
CA ILE A 19 29.15 -46.00 -111.89
C ILE A 19 28.24 -44.78 -111.62
N LYS A 20 27.16 -44.58 -112.38
CA LYS A 20 26.18 -43.51 -112.10
C LYS A 20 25.49 -43.75 -110.76
N LYS A 21 25.01 -44.97 -110.52
CA LYS A 21 24.32 -45.36 -109.28
C LYS A 21 25.20 -45.19 -108.04
N GLU A 22 26.50 -45.48 -108.13
CA GLU A 22 27.43 -45.25 -107.02
C GLU A 22 27.78 -43.76 -106.84
N PHE A 23 27.88 -43.01 -107.94
CA PHE A 23 28.02 -41.55 -107.89
C PHE A 23 26.78 -40.86 -107.29
N ASP A 24 25.58 -41.29 -107.67
CA ASP A 24 24.31 -40.76 -107.16
C ASP A 24 24.18 -41.05 -105.64
N LYS A 25 24.56 -42.24 -105.18
CA LYS A 25 24.72 -42.53 -103.74
C LYS A 25 25.76 -41.60 -103.10
N GLN A 26 26.91 -41.39 -103.73
CA GLN A 26 27.98 -40.55 -103.15
C GLN A 26 27.52 -39.09 -103.03
N VAL A 27 26.78 -38.57 -104.01
CA VAL A 27 26.12 -37.26 -103.94
C VAL A 27 25.04 -37.25 -102.86
N GLN A 28 24.24 -38.30 -102.73
CA GLN A 28 23.22 -38.42 -101.67
C GLN A 28 23.87 -38.40 -100.28
N ILE A 29 24.95 -39.15 -100.05
CA ILE A 29 25.73 -39.15 -98.80
C ILE A 29 26.38 -37.78 -98.53
N GLN A 30 26.86 -37.09 -99.56
CA GLN A 30 27.39 -35.72 -99.41
C GLN A 30 26.28 -34.72 -99.03
N VAL A 31 25.09 -34.83 -99.62
CA VAL A 31 23.93 -33.99 -99.26
C VAL A 31 23.43 -34.33 -97.85
N GLU A 32 23.33 -35.60 -97.48
CA GLU A 32 22.90 -36.08 -96.16
C GLU A 32 23.90 -35.65 -95.06
N SER A 33 25.20 -35.78 -95.29
CA SER A 33 26.22 -35.27 -94.36
C SER A 33 26.27 -33.75 -94.26
N ALA A 34 25.97 -33.01 -95.34
CA ALA A 34 25.84 -31.56 -95.31
C ALA A 34 24.58 -31.09 -94.57
N LEU A 35 23.46 -31.83 -94.69
CA LEU A 35 22.25 -31.61 -93.91
C LEU A 35 22.52 -31.86 -92.42
N HIS A 36 23.16 -32.99 -92.07
CA HIS A 36 23.55 -33.25 -90.69
C HIS A 36 24.47 -32.16 -90.13
N GLN A 37 25.45 -31.66 -90.88
CA GLN A 37 26.30 -30.54 -90.44
C GLN A 37 25.50 -29.23 -90.23
N TYR A 38 24.50 -28.97 -91.08
CA TYR A 38 23.61 -27.82 -90.94
C TYR A 38 22.72 -27.93 -89.70
N ASP A 39 22.14 -29.11 -89.44
CA ASP A 39 21.33 -29.37 -88.26
C ASP A 39 22.17 -29.27 -86.97
N ASP A 40 23.38 -29.83 -86.97
CA ASP A 40 24.40 -29.70 -85.92
C ASP A 40 24.72 -28.23 -85.60
N GLU A 41 24.87 -27.39 -86.63
CA GLU A 41 25.10 -25.94 -86.47
C GLU A 41 23.84 -25.21 -85.99
N ALA A 42 22.66 -25.59 -86.47
CA ALA A 42 21.39 -25.02 -86.04
C ALA A 42 21.13 -25.30 -84.55
N GLU A 43 21.35 -26.53 -84.09
CA GLU A 43 21.23 -26.90 -82.68
C GLU A 43 22.22 -26.07 -81.82
N LYS A 44 23.49 -25.99 -82.20
CA LYS A 44 24.51 -25.20 -81.48
C LYS A 44 24.09 -23.73 -81.34
N ARG A 45 23.57 -23.12 -82.41
CA ARG A 45 23.08 -21.73 -82.41
C ARG A 45 21.84 -21.55 -81.53
N ILE A 46 20.88 -22.47 -81.57
CA ILE A 46 19.69 -22.46 -80.71
C ILE A 46 20.11 -22.58 -79.23
N LEU A 47 21.00 -23.50 -78.91
CA LEU A 47 21.47 -23.78 -77.56
C LEU A 47 22.29 -22.60 -77.00
N GLU A 48 23.04 -21.88 -77.85
CA GLU A 48 23.68 -20.62 -77.46
C GLU A 48 22.67 -19.48 -77.24
N LEU A 49 21.68 -19.31 -78.12
CA LEU A 49 20.62 -18.32 -77.94
C LEU A 49 19.83 -18.56 -76.64
N VAL A 50 19.53 -19.81 -76.29
CA VAL A 50 18.90 -20.16 -75.00
C VAL A 50 19.78 -19.74 -73.82
N LYS A 51 21.09 -20.02 -73.85
CA LYS A 51 22.03 -19.55 -72.81
C LYS A 51 22.06 -18.03 -72.67
N GLN A 52 22.05 -17.30 -73.79
CA GLN A 52 22.02 -15.83 -73.79
C GLN A 52 20.69 -15.29 -73.25
N ILE A 53 19.56 -15.93 -73.58
CA ILE A 53 18.23 -15.61 -73.06
C ILE A 53 18.18 -15.84 -71.54
N ASP A 54 18.67 -16.98 -71.05
CA ASP A 54 18.71 -17.31 -69.62
C ASP A 54 19.57 -16.31 -68.83
N GLU A 55 20.75 -15.94 -69.32
CA GLU A 55 21.61 -14.98 -68.63
C GLU A 55 20.99 -13.58 -68.61
N ASN A 56 20.35 -13.17 -69.71
CA ASN A 56 19.58 -11.93 -69.81
C ASN A 56 18.39 -11.94 -68.82
N HIS A 57 17.71 -13.08 -68.66
CA HIS A 57 16.64 -13.28 -67.69
C HIS A 57 17.13 -13.26 -66.24
N LYS A 58 18.28 -13.88 -65.91
CA LYS A 58 18.92 -13.77 -64.58
C LYS A 58 19.23 -12.31 -64.26
N VAL A 59 19.86 -11.58 -65.17
CA VAL A 59 20.19 -10.15 -64.98
C VAL A 59 18.93 -9.30 -64.79
N LYS A 60 17.87 -9.54 -65.57
CA LYS A 60 16.56 -8.88 -65.38
C LYS A 60 15.95 -9.19 -64.01
N LEU A 61 15.92 -10.46 -63.60
CA LEU A 61 15.38 -10.89 -62.30
C LEU A 61 16.16 -10.28 -61.12
N VAL A 62 17.49 -10.30 -61.14
CA VAL A 62 18.34 -9.68 -60.13
C VAL A 62 18.12 -8.16 -60.06
N ASN A 63 17.94 -7.50 -61.21
CA ASN A 63 17.65 -6.07 -61.25
C ASN A 63 16.23 -5.71 -60.80
N LEU A 64 15.24 -6.59 -61.01
CA LEU A 64 13.90 -6.45 -60.47
C LEU A 64 13.87 -6.68 -58.94
N LEU A 65 14.62 -7.69 -58.45
CA LEU A 65 14.80 -7.95 -57.02
C LEU A 65 15.40 -6.73 -56.32
N LYS A 66 16.56 -6.24 -56.77
CA LYS A 66 17.22 -5.03 -56.22
C LYS A 66 16.31 -3.80 -56.23
N LYS A 67 15.46 -3.63 -57.27
CA LYS A 67 14.47 -2.55 -57.34
C LYS A 67 13.30 -2.74 -56.37
N LYS A 68 12.92 -3.99 -56.06
CA LYS A 68 11.95 -4.30 -55.00
C LYS A 68 12.58 -4.07 -53.63
N ASP A 69 13.75 -4.63 -53.35
CA ASP A 69 14.46 -4.48 -52.07
C ASP A 69 14.65 -3.00 -51.70
N ALA A 70 15.01 -2.16 -52.68
CA ALA A 70 15.14 -0.71 -52.49
C ALA A 70 13.79 -0.03 -52.15
N LYS A 71 12.68 -0.44 -52.77
CA LYS A 71 11.34 0.07 -52.46
C LYS A 71 10.86 -0.39 -51.09
N ASP A 72 11.02 -1.67 -50.77
CA ASP A 72 10.56 -2.28 -49.53
C ASP A 72 11.38 -1.72 -48.34
N LYS A 73 12.68 -1.48 -48.54
CA LYS A 73 13.54 -0.74 -47.59
C LYS A 73 13.05 0.70 -47.40
N ALA A 74 12.81 1.45 -48.47
CA ALA A 74 12.35 2.84 -48.37
C ALA A 74 10.97 2.94 -47.68
N LEU A 75 10.08 1.97 -47.94
CA LEU A 75 8.80 1.84 -47.23
C LEU A 75 9.03 1.59 -45.74
N LEU A 76 9.88 0.63 -45.37
CA LEU A 76 10.23 0.33 -43.98
C LEU A 76 10.86 1.54 -43.25
N GLU A 77 11.73 2.29 -43.91
CA GLU A 77 12.31 3.53 -43.36
C GLU A 77 11.24 4.61 -43.15
N SER A 78 10.29 4.77 -44.09
CA SER A 78 9.16 5.69 -43.94
C SER A 78 8.20 5.29 -42.81
N ILE A 79 7.99 3.99 -42.61
CA ILE A 79 7.17 3.44 -41.51
C ILE A 79 7.88 3.66 -40.17
N LYS A 80 9.18 3.38 -40.09
CA LYS A 80 10.00 3.63 -38.90
C LYS A 80 9.99 5.12 -38.52
N ALA A 81 10.10 6.02 -39.50
CA ALA A 81 10.02 7.47 -39.26
C ALA A 81 8.67 7.86 -38.65
N LYS A 82 7.55 7.45 -39.26
CA LYS A 82 6.19 7.72 -38.76
C LYS A 82 5.95 7.18 -37.35
N TYR A 83 6.38 5.96 -37.04
CA TYR A 83 6.27 5.41 -35.69
C TYR A 83 7.14 6.17 -34.68
N THR A 84 8.34 6.60 -35.07
CA THR A 84 9.24 7.38 -34.21
C THR A 84 8.67 8.77 -33.90
N GLU A 85 8.07 9.41 -34.91
CA GLU A 85 7.36 10.68 -34.77
C GLU A 85 6.13 10.55 -33.87
N ALA A 86 5.26 9.55 -34.12
CA ALA A 86 4.09 9.29 -33.28
C ALA A 86 4.45 9.00 -31.81
N LEU A 87 5.47 8.15 -31.58
CA LEU A 87 6.00 7.88 -30.24
C LEU A 87 6.51 9.15 -29.55
N ARG A 88 7.18 10.05 -30.28
CA ARG A 88 7.60 11.34 -29.74
C ARG A 88 6.40 12.21 -29.36
N THR A 89 5.43 12.37 -30.26
CA THR A 89 4.24 13.21 -30.03
C THR A 89 3.40 12.67 -28.86
N ASP A 90 3.28 11.36 -28.71
CA ASP A 90 2.55 10.76 -27.59
C ASP A 90 3.35 10.83 -26.27
N ALA A 91 4.69 10.76 -26.30
CA ALA A 91 5.52 11.06 -25.14
C ALA A 91 5.42 12.54 -24.71
N GLU A 92 5.31 13.48 -25.65
CA GLU A 92 5.07 14.90 -25.37
C GLU A 92 3.69 15.13 -24.75
N LYS A 93 2.63 14.52 -25.30
CA LYS A 93 1.27 14.53 -24.70
C LYS A 93 1.27 13.91 -23.30
N PHE A 94 1.93 12.78 -23.11
CA PHE A 94 2.03 12.10 -21.82
C PHE A 94 2.76 12.97 -20.79
N LYS A 95 3.90 13.59 -21.16
CA LYS A 95 4.63 14.53 -20.31
C LYS A 95 3.75 15.74 -19.91
N ALA A 96 3.01 16.32 -20.86
CA ALA A 96 2.11 17.43 -20.59
C ALA A 96 0.94 17.03 -19.67
N SER A 97 0.35 15.85 -19.88
CA SER A 97 -0.69 15.29 -19.01
C SER A 97 -0.18 15.00 -17.60
N LEU A 98 1.02 14.41 -17.49
CA LEU A 98 1.67 14.13 -16.20
C LEU A 98 2.00 15.42 -15.44
N ALA A 99 2.56 16.43 -16.11
CA ALA A 99 2.81 17.75 -15.53
C ALA A 99 1.51 18.36 -14.98
N LYS A 100 0.45 18.40 -15.80
CA LYS A 100 -0.87 18.91 -15.41
C LYS A 100 -1.51 18.15 -14.24
N ASN A 101 -1.27 16.84 -14.15
CA ASN A 101 -1.75 16.02 -13.03
C ASN A 101 -0.93 16.24 -11.75
N ILE A 102 0.39 16.47 -11.86
CA ILE A 102 1.25 16.87 -10.75
C ILE A 102 0.89 18.27 -10.25
N GLU A 103 0.69 19.23 -11.16
CA GLU A 103 0.18 20.59 -10.85
C GLU A 103 -1.13 20.52 -10.07
N ARG A 104 -2.13 19.78 -10.59
CA ARG A 104 -3.42 19.58 -9.91
C ARG A 104 -3.30 18.89 -8.55
N PHE A 105 -2.39 17.93 -8.41
CA PHE A 105 -2.15 17.26 -7.13
C PHE A 105 -1.51 18.23 -6.12
N ILE A 106 -0.50 18.99 -6.54
CA ILE A 106 0.16 20.01 -5.72
C ILE A 106 -0.81 21.11 -5.34
N GLU A 107 -1.60 21.63 -6.28
CA GLU A 107 -2.63 22.65 -6.04
C GLU A 107 -3.72 22.14 -5.10
N SER A 108 -4.17 20.89 -5.25
CA SER A 108 -5.10 20.25 -4.30
C SER A 108 -4.47 20.08 -2.92
N LYS A 109 -3.19 19.74 -2.80
CA LYS A 109 -2.52 19.61 -1.49
C LYS A 109 -2.24 20.97 -0.85
N ILE A 110 -1.81 21.97 -1.62
CA ILE A 110 -1.60 23.33 -1.14
C ILE A 110 -2.93 23.97 -0.74
N GLY A 111 -3.98 23.89 -1.56
CA GLY A 111 -5.30 24.44 -1.22
C GLY A 111 -5.96 23.82 0.02
N ASN A 112 -5.59 22.57 0.35
CA ASN A 112 -6.01 21.90 1.61
C ASN A 112 -5.13 22.23 2.83
N ILE A 113 -4.00 22.94 2.64
CA ILE A 113 -3.03 23.33 3.70
C ILE A 113 -3.01 24.86 3.88
N VAL A 114 -3.32 25.60 2.82
CA VAL A 114 -3.16 27.04 2.67
C VAL A 114 -4.49 27.61 2.20
N ASP A 115 -5.30 28.05 3.15
CA ASP A 115 -6.55 28.73 2.91
C ASP A 115 -6.28 30.07 2.18
N TYR A 116 -6.69 30.17 0.91
CA TYR A 116 -6.53 31.40 0.12
C TYR A 116 -7.30 32.59 0.73
N SER A 117 -8.31 32.30 1.55
CA SER A 117 -9.01 33.27 2.40
C SER A 117 -8.03 33.99 3.35
N ILE A 118 -7.23 33.24 4.11
CA ILE A 118 -6.24 33.75 5.06
C ILE A 118 -5.15 34.55 4.36
N ILE A 119 -4.65 34.10 3.20
CA ILE A 119 -3.66 34.88 2.41
C ILE A 119 -4.28 36.19 1.91
N LYS A 120 -5.51 36.16 1.39
CA LYS A 120 -6.21 37.36 0.91
C LYS A 120 -6.47 38.35 2.05
N GLU A 121 -6.89 37.86 3.22
CA GLU A 121 -7.11 38.69 4.40
C GLU A 121 -5.80 39.27 4.95
N ALA A 122 -4.72 38.48 5.03
CA ALA A 122 -3.40 38.96 5.42
C ALA A 122 -2.84 40.02 4.45
N ALA A 123 -3.07 39.85 3.14
CA ALA A 123 -2.70 40.84 2.13
C ALA A 123 -3.50 42.14 2.29
N LEU A 124 -4.83 42.05 2.47
CA LEU A 124 -5.69 43.20 2.74
C LEU A 124 -5.28 43.91 4.03
N ASN A 125 -5.06 43.18 5.13
CA ASN A 125 -4.59 43.72 6.41
C ASN A 125 -3.21 44.39 6.29
N ASN A 126 -2.31 43.86 5.47
CA ASN A 126 -1.03 44.54 5.19
C ASN A 126 -1.21 45.82 4.36
N THR A 127 -2.08 45.83 3.35
CA THR A 127 -2.38 47.07 2.60
C THR A 127 -3.08 48.12 3.49
N ALA A 128 -4.01 47.71 4.34
CA ALA A 128 -4.66 48.57 5.32
C ALA A 128 -3.63 49.12 6.32
N ARG A 129 -2.69 48.30 6.81
CA ARG A 129 -1.56 48.74 7.65
C ARG A 129 -0.70 49.79 6.96
N ILE A 130 -0.36 49.60 5.68
CA ILE A 130 0.45 50.56 4.90
C ILE A 130 -0.33 51.88 4.70
N VAL A 131 -1.63 51.83 4.40
CA VAL A 131 -2.48 53.02 4.27
C VAL A 131 -2.62 53.74 5.62
N LEU A 132 -2.86 53.03 6.71
CA LEU A 132 -2.92 53.59 8.07
C LEU A 132 -1.58 54.16 8.52
N GLU A 133 -0.46 53.57 8.09
CA GLU A 133 0.89 54.08 8.34
C GLU A 133 1.19 55.36 7.55
N GLY A 134 0.77 55.44 6.28
CA GLY A 134 0.82 56.67 5.48
C GLY A 134 -0.08 57.78 6.04
N LEU A 135 -1.28 57.44 6.51
CA LEU A 135 -2.15 58.39 7.21
C LEU A 135 -1.55 58.83 8.54
N ARG A 136 -0.92 57.93 9.31
CA ARG A 136 -0.24 58.25 10.58
C ARG A 136 0.91 59.24 10.39
N THR A 137 1.73 59.07 9.35
CA THR A 137 2.83 59.99 9.05
C THR A 137 2.32 61.32 8.49
N GLN A 138 1.31 61.30 7.60
CA GLN A 138 0.74 62.50 7.00
C GLN A 138 -0.09 63.35 7.99
N LEU A 139 -0.73 62.73 8.98
CA LEU A 139 -1.47 63.41 10.05
C LEU A 139 -0.58 63.87 11.22
N GLY A 140 0.74 63.61 11.17
CA GLY A 140 1.68 64.08 12.18
C GLY A 140 1.39 63.56 13.59
N VAL A 141 0.85 62.33 13.73
CA VAL A 141 0.47 61.77 15.03
C VAL A 141 1.74 61.40 15.80
N ASP A 142 2.19 62.34 16.62
CA ASP A 142 3.53 62.35 17.17
C ASP A 142 3.82 61.17 18.12
N SER A 143 5.09 60.78 18.23
CA SER A 143 5.52 59.58 18.96
C SER A 143 5.24 59.62 20.46
N ALA A 144 4.90 60.80 21.00
CA ALA A 144 4.43 60.97 22.38
C ALA A 144 3.08 60.27 22.63
N LEU A 145 2.05 60.56 21.81
CA LEU A 145 0.71 59.95 21.93
C LEU A 145 0.75 58.44 21.70
N MET A 146 1.63 57.98 20.81
CA MET A 146 1.85 56.55 20.59
C MET A 146 2.40 55.85 21.85
N LYS A 147 3.18 56.53 22.70
CA LYS A 147 3.85 55.89 23.82
C LYS A 147 2.89 55.49 24.94
N GLU A 148 1.89 56.31 25.22
CA GLU A 148 0.75 55.91 26.06
C GLU A 148 -0.12 54.87 25.34
N SER A 149 -0.54 55.16 24.10
CA SER A 149 -1.49 54.33 23.35
C SER A 149 -1.00 52.91 23.00
N ILE A 150 0.31 52.67 22.96
CA ILE A 150 0.90 51.33 22.75
C ILE A 150 1.04 50.57 24.08
N SER A 151 1.24 51.27 25.20
CA SER A 151 1.52 50.63 26.50
C SER A 151 0.35 49.79 27.03
N GLY A 152 -0.88 50.33 26.95
CA GLY A 152 -2.10 49.66 27.40
C GLY A 152 -2.37 48.34 26.67
N PRO A 153 -2.44 48.31 25.32
CA PRO A 153 -2.63 47.09 24.55
C PRO A 153 -1.55 46.03 24.78
N ILE A 154 -0.27 46.42 25.00
CA ILE A 154 0.79 45.47 25.33
C ILE A 154 0.61 44.89 26.74
N LEU A 155 0.20 45.71 27.72
CA LEU A 155 -0.10 45.24 29.07
C LEU A 155 -1.30 44.28 29.07
N GLU A 156 -2.38 44.64 28.37
CA GLU A 156 -3.58 43.82 28.23
C GLU A 156 -3.30 42.51 27.48
N ALA A 157 -2.49 42.54 26.42
CA ALA A 157 -2.03 41.34 25.73
C ALA A 157 -1.18 40.44 26.63
N ARG A 158 -0.27 41.02 27.43
CA ARG A 158 0.52 40.29 28.43
C ARG A 158 -0.37 39.68 29.51
N GLU A 159 -1.41 40.37 29.96
CA GLU A 159 -2.40 39.82 30.88
C GLU A 159 -3.18 38.66 30.27
N LYS A 160 -3.72 38.83 29.05
CA LYS A 160 -4.43 37.77 28.30
C LYS A 160 -3.54 36.54 28.10
N MET A 161 -2.28 36.74 27.71
CA MET A 161 -1.27 35.69 27.58
C MET A 161 -0.96 35.01 28.92
N THR A 162 -0.86 35.76 30.02
CA THR A 162 -0.61 35.20 31.36
C THR A 162 -1.82 34.40 31.88
N LYS A 163 -3.03 34.89 31.63
CA LYS A 163 -4.30 34.20 31.92
C LYS A 163 -4.45 32.92 31.09
N ALA A 164 -4.08 32.96 29.80
CA ALA A 164 -4.05 31.78 28.93
C ALA A 164 -3.02 30.75 29.39
N LEU A 165 -1.79 31.16 29.74
CA LEU A 165 -0.75 30.26 30.25
C LEU A 165 -1.13 29.59 31.58
N SER A 166 -1.79 30.31 32.49
CA SER A 166 -2.27 29.71 33.75
C SER A 166 -3.46 28.76 33.53
N TYR A 167 -4.33 29.05 32.56
CA TYR A 167 -5.40 28.14 32.14
C TYR A 167 -4.86 26.87 31.45
N ILE A 168 -3.87 27.00 30.56
CA ILE A 168 -3.17 25.85 29.95
C ILE A 168 -2.49 24.98 31.03
N LYS A 169 -1.90 25.59 32.06
CA LYS A 169 -1.32 24.84 33.19
C LYS A 169 -2.41 24.04 33.94
N LYS A 170 -3.53 24.68 34.30
CA LYS A 170 -4.67 24.02 34.95
C LYS A 170 -5.23 22.87 34.12
N LEU A 171 -5.50 23.09 32.83
CA LEU A 171 -5.98 22.04 31.93
C LEU A 171 -5.01 20.86 31.83
N LYS A 172 -3.70 21.09 31.90
CA LYS A 172 -2.70 20.01 31.92
C LYS A 172 -2.74 19.24 33.24
N GLU A 173 -2.83 19.92 34.38
CA GLU A 173 -2.95 19.31 35.70
C GLU A 173 -4.26 18.51 35.84
N GLU A 174 -5.36 19.03 35.29
CA GLU A 174 -6.66 18.38 35.23
C GLU A 174 -6.64 17.14 34.31
N ASN A 175 -6.05 17.23 33.12
CA ASN A 175 -5.90 16.08 32.22
C ASN A 175 -5.05 14.97 32.85
N GLN A 176 -3.93 15.29 33.50
CA GLN A 176 -3.11 14.27 34.19
C GLN A 176 -3.91 13.59 35.32
N ARG A 177 -4.66 14.36 36.13
CA ARG A 177 -5.55 13.80 37.15
C ARG A 177 -6.67 12.94 36.55
N LEU A 178 -7.19 13.31 35.37
CA LEU A 178 -8.21 12.53 34.65
C LEU A 178 -7.64 11.24 34.07
N GLU A 179 -6.42 11.25 33.50
CA GLU A 179 -5.70 10.06 33.04
C GLU A 179 -5.43 9.08 34.20
N GLU A 180 -4.96 9.59 35.35
CA GLU A 180 -4.77 8.79 36.57
C GLU A 180 -6.11 8.22 37.09
N SER A 181 -7.19 9.02 37.10
CA SER A 181 -8.52 8.58 37.51
C SER A 181 -9.09 7.50 36.58
N LEU A 182 -8.96 7.69 35.26
CA LEU A 182 -9.35 6.73 34.23
C LEU A 182 -8.60 5.40 34.42
N TYR A 183 -7.27 5.46 34.55
CA TYR A 183 -6.43 4.26 34.73
C TYR A 183 -6.79 3.47 36.01
N ASN A 184 -7.08 4.17 37.11
CA ASN A 184 -7.55 3.55 38.35
C ASN A 184 -8.97 2.95 38.19
N SER A 185 -9.85 3.61 37.44
CA SER A 185 -11.19 3.09 37.11
C SER A 185 -11.12 1.82 36.24
N GLU A 186 -10.30 1.82 35.19
CA GLU A 186 -10.03 0.66 34.34
C GLU A 186 -9.44 -0.52 35.13
N ALA A 187 -8.48 -0.24 36.03
CA ALA A 187 -7.92 -1.24 36.94
C ALA A 187 -9.00 -1.85 37.85
N ASN A 188 -9.88 -1.03 38.42
CA ASN A 188 -10.99 -1.50 39.23
C ASN A 188 -12.00 -2.32 38.40
N LEU A 189 -12.43 -1.85 37.23
CA LEU A 189 -13.32 -2.58 36.32
C LEU A 189 -12.74 -3.94 35.87
N LEU A 190 -11.42 -4.03 35.69
CA LEU A 190 -10.73 -5.29 35.44
C LEU A 190 -10.82 -6.24 36.65
N ILE A 191 -10.65 -5.75 37.88
CA ILE A 191 -10.83 -6.56 39.10
C ILE A 191 -12.29 -7.02 39.21
N GLU A 192 -13.27 -6.14 38.96
CA GLU A 192 -14.69 -6.48 39.07
C GLU A 192 -15.14 -7.49 38.02
N SER A 193 -14.83 -7.28 36.74
CA SER A 193 -15.15 -8.21 35.66
C SER A 193 -14.50 -9.59 35.83
N ARG A 194 -13.30 -9.65 36.44
CA ARG A 194 -12.65 -10.92 36.80
C ARG A 194 -13.25 -11.55 38.06
N THR A 195 -13.64 -10.77 39.07
CA THR A 195 -14.20 -11.28 40.34
C THR A 195 -15.68 -11.63 40.29
N ALA A 196 -16.45 -11.10 39.32
CA ALA A 196 -17.88 -11.38 39.15
C ALA A 196 -18.24 -12.87 38.92
N LYS A 197 -17.26 -13.72 38.58
CA LYS A 197 -17.45 -15.17 38.39
C LYS A 197 -16.97 -16.02 39.57
N LEU A 198 -16.57 -15.41 40.68
CA LEU A 198 -16.02 -16.11 41.85
C LEU A 198 -17.00 -16.08 43.04
N PRO A 199 -16.94 -17.06 43.96
CA PRO A 199 -17.66 -17.00 45.23
C PRO A 199 -17.31 -15.73 46.01
N GLU A 200 -18.30 -15.16 46.71
CA GLU A 200 -18.20 -13.87 47.41
C GLU A 200 -16.97 -13.73 48.32
N ALA A 201 -16.61 -14.80 49.04
CA ALA A 201 -15.42 -14.83 49.91
C ALA A 201 -14.08 -14.82 49.15
N GLU A 202 -14.04 -15.38 47.93
CA GLU A 202 -12.88 -15.29 47.04
C GLU A 202 -12.84 -13.89 46.39
N ALA A 203 -13.97 -13.40 45.86
CA ALA A 203 -14.09 -12.06 45.28
C ALA A 203 -13.67 -10.96 46.27
N SER A 204 -14.15 -11.03 47.52
CA SER A 204 -13.81 -10.08 48.60
C SER A 204 -12.36 -10.18 49.09
N HIS A 205 -11.66 -11.29 48.82
CA HIS A 205 -10.21 -11.36 49.03
C HIS A 205 -9.47 -10.70 47.86
N MET A 206 -9.85 -11.03 46.63
CA MET A 206 -9.23 -10.48 45.41
C MET A 206 -9.38 -8.96 45.30
N LYS A 207 -10.56 -8.40 45.59
CA LYS A 207 -10.78 -6.93 45.61
C LYS A 207 -9.81 -6.23 46.57
N ARG A 208 -9.62 -6.76 47.79
CA ARG A 208 -8.69 -6.17 48.78
C ARG A 208 -7.21 -6.30 48.39
N MET A 209 -6.81 -7.39 47.75
CA MET A 209 -5.41 -7.61 47.36
C MET A 209 -4.98 -6.85 46.09
N LEU A 210 -5.93 -6.48 45.23
CA LEU A 210 -5.67 -5.87 43.92
C LEU A 210 -6.06 -4.39 43.81
N HIS A 211 -6.86 -3.85 44.74
CA HIS A 211 -7.20 -2.42 44.76
C HIS A 211 -5.94 -1.55 44.78
N GLY A 212 -5.90 -0.51 43.93
CA GLY A 212 -4.73 0.36 43.77
C GLY A 212 -3.50 -0.32 43.16
N LYS A 213 -3.66 -1.43 42.42
CA LYS A 213 -2.59 -2.04 41.59
C LYS A 213 -2.85 -1.78 40.12
N GLY A 214 -1.77 -1.60 39.34
CA GLY A 214 -1.87 -1.35 37.91
C GLY A 214 -2.37 -2.56 37.11
N ILE A 215 -2.99 -2.27 35.96
CA ILE A 215 -3.64 -3.21 35.03
C ILE A 215 -2.75 -4.42 34.66
N LYS A 216 -1.43 -4.21 34.51
CA LYS A 216 -0.45 -5.28 34.24
C LYS A 216 -0.33 -6.25 35.41
N PHE A 217 -0.04 -5.72 36.61
CA PHE A 217 0.08 -6.50 37.84
C PHE A 217 -1.21 -7.30 38.13
N ILE A 218 -2.38 -6.70 37.90
CA ILE A 218 -3.67 -7.39 38.04
C ILE A 218 -3.74 -8.61 37.12
N ASN A 219 -3.51 -8.46 35.81
CA ASN A 219 -3.60 -9.58 34.86
C ASN A 219 -2.58 -10.70 35.16
N GLU A 220 -1.35 -10.34 35.52
CA GLU A 220 -0.27 -11.28 35.82
C GLU A 220 -0.52 -12.07 37.12
N ASN A 221 -0.99 -11.41 38.17
CA ASN A 221 -1.04 -11.99 39.52
C ASN A 221 -2.43 -12.51 39.94
N PHE A 222 -3.50 -12.27 39.16
CA PHE A 222 -4.87 -12.66 39.53
C PHE A 222 -4.98 -14.16 39.86
N ASN A 223 -4.49 -15.03 38.98
CA ASN A 223 -4.58 -16.48 39.15
C ASN A 223 -3.72 -16.95 40.34
N TYR A 224 -2.52 -16.40 40.49
CA TYR A 224 -1.60 -16.75 41.57
C TYR A 224 -2.16 -16.42 42.95
N ILE A 225 -2.73 -15.22 43.13
CA ILE A 225 -3.35 -14.81 44.41
C ILE A 225 -4.60 -15.65 44.71
N LEU A 226 -5.37 -16.03 43.69
CA LEU A 226 -6.53 -16.91 43.82
C LEU A 226 -6.14 -18.31 44.30
N ASP A 227 -5.11 -18.91 43.69
CA ASP A 227 -4.65 -20.25 44.05
C ASP A 227 -3.99 -20.27 45.43
N LEU A 228 -3.22 -19.24 45.80
CA LEU A 228 -2.73 -19.06 47.17
C LEU A 228 -3.88 -19.01 48.19
N TYR A 229 -4.95 -18.25 47.92
CA TYR A 229 -6.11 -18.18 48.80
C TYR A 229 -6.80 -19.54 48.94
N ARG A 230 -6.97 -20.28 47.83
CA ARG A 230 -7.57 -21.63 47.83
C ARG A 230 -6.72 -22.63 48.61
N GLN A 231 -5.40 -22.67 48.41
CA GLN A 231 -4.47 -23.47 49.20
C GLN A 231 -4.51 -23.10 50.69
N GLY A 232 -4.64 -21.80 51.02
CA GLY A 232 -4.78 -21.32 52.39
C GLY A 232 -6.08 -21.80 53.06
N ARG A 233 -7.20 -21.81 52.34
CA ARG A 233 -8.47 -22.39 52.83
C ARG A 233 -8.36 -23.91 53.01
N GLU A 234 -7.74 -24.62 52.08
CA GLU A 234 -7.54 -26.07 52.21
C GLU A 234 -6.69 -26.43 53.44
N LYS A 235 -5.56 -25.73 53.67
CA LYS A 235 -4.73 -25.93 54.86
C LYS A 235 -5.49 -25.64 56.17
N LYS A 236 -6.33 -24.60 56.19
CA LYS A 236 -7.22 -24.35 57.35
C LYS A 236 -8.25 -25.48 57.51
N ARG A 237 -8.78 -26.01 56.41
CA ARG A 237 -9.76 -27.11 56.41
C ARG A 237 -9.14 -28.45 56.85
N THR A 238 -7.87 -28.73 56.57
CA THR A 238 -7.20 -29.92 57.09
C THR A 238 -6.91 -29.78 58.59
N VAL A 239 -6.40 -28.63 59.05
CA VAL A 239 -6.18 -28.37 60.48
C VAL A 239 -7.48 -28.50 61.27
N LEU A 240 -8.58 -27.88 60.82
CA LEU A 240 -9.89 -28.00 61.46
C LEU A 240 -10.43 -29.44 61.48
N LYS A 241 -10.15 -30.25 60.44
CA LYS A 241 -10.50 -31.69 60.44
C LYS A 241 -9.67 -32.47 61.44
N GLU A 242 -8.37 -32.22 61.53
CA GLU A 242 -7.50 -32.85 62.52
C GLU A 242 -7.89 -32.48 63.95
N GLU A 243 -8.18 -31.20 64.21
CA GLU A 243 -8.66 -30.72 65.51
C GLU A 243 -10.01 -31.36 65.87
N ALA A 244 -10.95 -31.41 64.93
CA ALA A 244 -12.23 -32.09 65.12
C ALA A 244 -12.08 -33.59 65.41
N LEU A 245 -11.13 -34.28 64.77
CA LEU A 245 -10.78 -35.68 65.07
C LEU A 245 -10.19 -35.80 66.49
N LYS A 246 -9.15 -35.01 66.80
CA LYS A 246 -8.51 -34.93 68.13
C LYS A 246 -9.51 -34.61 69.25
N VAL A 247 -10.58 -33.86 68.97
CA VAL A 247 -11.69 -33.57 69.90
C VAL A 247 -12.72 -34.71 69.94
N ARG A 248 -13.01 -35.38 68.82
CA ARG A 248 -13.93 -36.52 68.77
C ARG A 248 -13.40 -37.71 69.58
N ASP A 249 -12.10 -37.98 69.46
CA ASP A 249 -11.46 -39.08 70.19
C ASP A 249 -11.41 -38.79 71.70
N LYS A 250 -11.27 -37.52 72.09
CA LYS A 250 -11.44 -37.03 73.48
C LYS A 250 -12.89 -37.00 73.97
N LYS A 251 -13.89 -37.22 73.10
CA LYS A 251 -15.33 -37.22 73.45
C LYS A 251 -15.93 -38.61 73.69
N LYS A 252 -15.09 -39.65 73.84
CA LYS A 252 -15.49 -40.86 74.60
C LYS A 252 -15.45 -40.56 76.11
N LEU A 253 -16.47 -39.86 76.61
CA LEU A 253 -16.63 -39.54 78.03
C LEU A 253 -18.08 -39.82 78.49
N PRO A 254 -18.29 -40.47 79.66
CA PRO A 254 -19.63 -40.75 80.21
C PRO A 254 -20.44 -39.51 80.64
N THR A 255 -21.64 -39.79 81.16
CA THR A 255 -22.80 -38.92 81.31
C THR A 255 -22.78 -37.94 82.50
N GLU A 256 -23.71 -36.97 82.45
CA GLU A 256 -24.45 -36.38 83.60
C GLU A 256 -23.80 -35.19 84.38
N PRO A 257 -24.60 -34.35 85.11
CA PRO A 257 -24.79 -32.99 84.61
C PRO A 257 -24.63 -31.84 85.65
N ARG A 258 -24.81 -30.59 85.17
CA ARG A 258 -24.64 -29.34 85.93
C ARG A 258 -25.85 -28.92 86.78
N ARG A 259 -25.57 -28.38 87.99
CA ARG A 259 -26.36 -27.42 88.81
C ARG A 259 -25.36 -26.63 89.70
N THR A 260 -25.58 -25.41 90.19
CA THR A 260 -26.52 -24.29 89.94
C THR A 260 -25.76 -22.99 90.35
N LYS A 261 -25.87 -21.86 89.64
CA LYS A 261 -26.76 -20.70 89.95
C LYS A 261 -26.88 -20.31 91.43
N ASP A 262 -26.61 -19.04 91.72
CA ASP A 262 -27.19 -18.26 92.83
C ASP A 262 -27.55 -16.82 92.37
N LEU A 263 -28.45 -16.16 93.10
CA LEU A 263 -29.22 -14.97 92.69
C LEU A 263 -29.71 -14.16 93.92
N MET A 264 -29.92 -12.84 93.92
CA MET A 264 -29.64 -11.77 92.93
C MET A 264 -28.58 -10.78 93.50
N THR A 265 -28.66 -9.45 93.64
CA THR A 265 -29.63 -8.33 93.35
C THR A 265 -28.76 -7.03 93.26
N GLU A 266 -29.18 -5.76 93.19
CA GLU A 266 -30.47 -5.03 93.36
C GLU A 266 -30.93 -4.33 92.07
N ASN A 267 -31.84 -3.34 92.14
CA ASN A 267 -32.61 -2.81 91.00
C ASN A 267 -32.35 -1.33 90.65
N SER A 268 -32.25 -1.11 89.34
CA SER A 268 -32.87 -0.02 88.55
C SER A 268 -32.73 1.46 88.96
N SER A 269 -32.12 2.23 88.04
CA SER A 269 -32.77 3.47 87.57
C SER A 269 -32.55 3.71 86.06
N ASN A 270 -33.58 4.31 85.45
CA ASN A 270 -33.58 5.12 84.22
C ASN A 270 -32.95 4.56 82.92
N ASN A 271 -33.83 4.02 82.06
CA ASN A 271 -33.62 3.90 80.62
C ASN A 271 -33.81 5.26 79.92
N SER A 272 -32.80 5.73 79.17
CA SER A 272 -32.94 6.79 78.15
C SER A 272 -31.83 6.69 77.10
N GLY A 273 -31.71 5.52 76.46
CA GLY A 273 -30.61 5.18 75.54
C GLY A 273 -30.98 5.07 74.06
N PHE A 274 -31.96 5.84 73.56
CA PHE A 274 -32.45 5.67 72.17
C PHE A 274 -33.07 6.96 71.57
N SER A 275 -32.23 7.92 71.15
CA SER A 275 -32.64 9.10 70.37
C SER A 275 -31.74 9.41 69.16
N LEU A 276 -30.71 8.60 68.92
CA LEU A 276 -29.72 8.73 67.83
C LEU A 276 -30.28 8.48 66.40
N ILE A 277 -31.60 8.44 66.25
CA ILE A 277 -32.30 8.30 64.96
C ILE A 277 -32.91 9.65 64.52
N ASP A 278 -33.35 10.50 65.46
CA ASP A 278 -33.99 11.78 65.14
C ASP A 278 -32.97 12.85 64.69
N GLU A 279 -31.70 12.74 65.13
CA GLU A 279 -30.63 13.66 64.77
C GLU A 279 -30.22 13.51 63.28
N ILE A 280 -30.23 12.28 62.76
CA ILE A 280 -29.92 11.97 61.34
C ILE A 280 -31.06 12.45 60.41
N ALA A 281 -32.30 12.49 60.90
CA ALA A 281 -33.45 12.97 60.13
C ALA A 281 -33.47 14.49 59.92
N ALA A 282 -32.79 15.26 60.78
CA ALA A 282 -32.76 16.72 60.71
C ALA A 282 -31.74 17.25 59.68
N GLU A 283 -30.55 16.64 59.59
CA GLU A 283 -29.44 17.17 58.78
C GLU A 283 -29.61 16.91 57.26
N MET A 284 -30.38 15.88 56.89
CA MET A 284 -30.70 15.58 55.48
C MET A 284 -31.74 16.54 54.85
N ALA A 285 -32.35 17.45 55.62
CA ALA A 285 -33.42 18.33 55.17
C ALA A 285 -32.96 19.75 54.77
N SER A 286 -31.65 20.05 54.88
CA SER A 286 -31.10 21.42 54.73
C SER A 286 -29.99 21.57 53.69
N SER A 287 -29.78 20.59 52.80
CA SER A 287 -28.69 20.59 51.82
C SER A 287 -29.12 20.61 50.34
N ASP A 288 -30.42 20.68 50.02
CA ASP A 288 -30.93 20.84 48.65
C ASP A 288 -31.38 22.29 48.40
N TYR A 289 -30.41 23.18 48.10
CA TYR A 289 -30.61 24.50 47.48
C TYR A 289 -29.33 25.01 46.79
#